data_AF-A0A2N0LE57-F1
#
_entry.id   AF-A0A2N0LE57-F1
#
_cell.length_a   1.000
_cell.length_b   1.000
_cell.length_c   1.000
_cell.angle_alpha   90.00
_cell.angle_beta   90.00
_cell.angle_gamma   90.00
#
_symmetry.space_group_name_H-M   'P 1'
#
loop_
_entity.id
_entity.type
_entity.pdbx_description
1 polymer ?
#
loop_
_entity_poly.entity_id
_entity_poly.type
_entity_poly.pdbx_seq_one_letter_code
_entity_poly.pdbx_strand_id
1 'polypeptide(L)'
;MAIERLDVRLDQERRRKLRELAEEQRTPVSETVRRLIDRAYEDTLVARRKRAAQELGQMEIENVPDAATLHRQLEATHEPTSLH
;
A
#
# COMPACT_ATOMS: atom_id res chain seq x y z
N MET A 1 -6.14 4.05 -23.19
CA MET A 1 -6.81 4.49 -21.96
C MET A 1 -7.14 5.97 -22.11
N ALA A 2 -8.35 6.41 -21.76
CA ALA A 2 -8.72 7.82 -21.83
C ALA A 2 -7.98 8.61 -20.75
N ILE A 3 -7.37 9.74 -21.13
CA ILE A 3 -6.74 10.65 -20.17
C ILE A 3 -7.84 11.54 -19.60
N GLU A 4 -8.21 11.31 -18.35
CA GLU A 4 -9.09 12.20 -17.62
C GLU A 4 -8.31 13.45 -17.18
N ARG A 5 -8.84 14.64 -17.45
CA ARG A 5 -8.22 15.90 -17.06
C ARG A 5 -8.71 16.29 -15.68
N LEU A 6 -7.78 16.37 -14.73
CA LEU A 6 -8.03 16.89 -13.38
C LEU A 6 -7.48 18.30 -13.26
N ASP A 7 -8.36 19.28 -13.00
CA ASP A 7 -7.98 20.66 -12.72
C ASP A 7 -7.98 20.92 -11.20
N VAL A 8 -6.85 21.36 -10.66
CA VAL A 8 -6.68 21.64 -9.22
C VAL A 8 -6.44 23.13 -9.00
N ARG A 9 -7.25 23.75 -8.14
CA ARG A 9 -7.05 25.15 -7.71
C ARG A 9 -6.08 25.20 -6.54
N LEU A 10 -4.94 25.83 -6.76
CA LEU A 10 -3.94 26.09 -5.73
C LEU A 10 -3.95 27.58 -5.37
N ASP A 11 -3.86 27.86 -4.07
CA ASP A 11 -3.56 29.22 -3.60
C ASP A 11 -2.14 29.66 -4.01
N GLN A 12 -1.82 30.92 -3.73
CA GLN A 12 -0.55 31.53 -4.12
C GLN A 12 0.65 30.86 -3.46
N GLU A 13 0.53 30.44 -2.20
CA GLU A 13 1.62 29.84 -1.43
C GLU A 13 1.97 28.45 -1.99
N ARG A 14 0.97 27.57 -2.18
CA ARG A 14 1.18 26.23 -2.75
C ARG A 14 1.73 26.32 -4.17
N ARG A 15 1.23 27.29 -4.97
CA ARG A 15 1.73 27.52 -6.34
C ARG A 15 3.17 28.02 -6.35
N ARG A 16 3.60 28.81 -5.37
CA ARG A 16 5.01 29.23 -5.23
C ARG A 16 5.90 28.02 -4.93
N LYS A 17 5.57 27.25 -3.89
CA LYS A 17 6.33 26.05 -3.47
C LYS A 17 6.47 25.04 -4.61
N LEU A 18 5.39 24.79 -5.35
CA LEU A 18 5.39 23.85 -6.46
C LEU A 18 6.31 24.31 -7.62
N ARG A 19 6.37 25.61 -7.90
CA ARG A 19 7.29 26.15 -8.91
C ARG A 19 8.75 26.07 -8.45
N GLU A 20 9.03 26.45 -7.21
CA GLU A 20 10.38 26.35 -6.63
C GLU A 20 10.92 24.90 -6.71
N LEU A 21 10.10 23.92 -6.34
CA LEU A 21 10.45 22.50 -6.45
C LEU A 21 10.69 22.05 -7.90
N ALA A 22 9.85 22.50 -8.84
CA ALA A 22 9.99 22.16 -10.25
C ALA A 22 11.28 22.75 -10.84
N GLU A 23 11.61 24.00 -10.49
CA GLU A 23 12.83 24.70 -10.88
C GLU A 23 14.08 24.01 -10.33
N GLU A 24 14.10 23.69 -9.03
CA GLU A 24 15.19 22.98 -8.37
C GLU A 24 15.48 21.62 -9.03
N GLN A 25 14.42 20.88 -9.37
CA GLN A 25 14.51 19.57 -10.01
C GLN A 25 14.71 19.65 -11.53
N ARG A 26 14.70 20.85 -12.13
CA ARG A 26 14.76 21.08 -13.58
C ARG A 26 13.71 20.26 -14.35
N THR A 27 12.49 20.21 -13.82
CA THR A 27 11.37 19.48 -14.44
C THR A 27 10.16 20.38 -14.63
N PRO A 28 9.27 20.06 -15.59
CA PRO A 28 7.99 20.75 -15.70
C PRO A 28 7.14 20.53 -14.44
N VAL A 29 6.37 21.54 -14.04
CA VAL A 29 5.44 21.46 -12.89
C VAL A 29 4.53 20.22 -12.94
N SER A 30 4.02 19.86 -14.12
CA SER A 30 3.15 18.69 -14.28
C SER A 30 3.88 17.38 -13.97
N GLU A 31 5.16 17.28 -14.30
CA GLU A 31 6.01 16.13 -13.99
C GLU A 31 6.33 16.09 -12.50
N THR A 32 6.63 17.24 -11.89
CA THR A 32 6.82 17.34 -10.43
C THR A 32 5.57 16.87 -9.69
N VAL A 33 4.37 17.28 -10.12
CA VAL A 33 3.11 16.83 -9.52
C VAL A 33 2.94 15.32 -9.63
N ARG A 34 3.20 14.72 -10.80
CA ARG A 34 3.10 13.25 -10.97
C ARG A 34 4.01 12.52 -9.99
N ARG A 35 5.28 12.92 -9.91
CA ARG A 35 6.24 12.30 -8.99
C ARG A 35 5.85 12.45 -7.52
N LEU A 36 5.30 13.60 -7.15
CA LEU A 36 4.80 13.81 -5.79
C LEU A 36 3.61 12.90 -5.48
N ILE A 37 2.71 12.68 -6.44
CA ILE A 37 1.59 11.74 -6.31
C ILE A 37 2.11 10.32 -6.13
N ASP A 38 3.02 9.88 -7.00
CA ASP A 38 3.58 8.52 -6.96
C ASP A 38 4.28 8.26 -5.61
N ARG A 39 5.12 9.20 -5.18
CA ARG A 39 5.81 9.11 -3.89
C ARG A 39 4.84 9.07 -2.71
N ALA A 40 3.85 9.96 -2.68
CA ALA A 40 2.86 9.98 -1.60
C ALA A 40 2.05 8.67 -1.53
N TYR A 41 1.76 8.07 -2.69
CA TYR A 41 1.09 6.79 -2.77
C TYR A 41 1.98 5.65 -2.23
N GLU A 42 3.24 5.59 -2.66
CA GLU A 42 4.21 4.61 -2.15
C GLU A 42 4.40 4.72 -0.64
N ASP A 43 4.59 5.93 -0.12
CA ASP A 43 4.73 6.20 1.31
C ASP A 43 3.50 5.70 2.09
N THR A 44 2.29 5.92 1.54
CA THR A 44 1.04 5.43 2.12
C THR A 44 0.96 3.90 2.12
N LEU A 45 1.36 3.24 1.04
CA LEU A 45 1.40 1.77 0.96
C LEU A 45 2.40 1.18 1.97
N VAL A 46 3.59 1.76 2.07
CA VAL A 46 4.62 1.35 3.03
C VAL A 46 4.09 1.50 4.45
N ALA A 47 3.46 2.64 4.78
CA ALA A 47 2.85 2.86 6.09
C ALA A 47 1.72 1.87 6.40
N ARG A 48 0.89 1.51 5.40
CA ARG A 48 -0.16 0.49 5.54
C ARG A 48 0.44 -0.88 5.83
N ARG A 49 1.47 -1.30 5.08
CA ARG A 49 2.14 -2.60 5.28
C ARG A 49 2.81 -2.68 6.65
N LYS A 50 3.46 -1.61 7.10
CA LYS A 50 4.07 -1.54 8.43
C LYS A 50 3.03 -1.70 9.54
N ARG A 51 1.88 -1.02 9.42
CA ARG A 51 0.76 -1.19 10.38
C ARG A 51 0.26 -2.62 10.42
N ALA A 52 0.01 -3.25 9.28
CA ALA A 52 -0.41 -4.64 9.23
C ALA A 52 0.62 -5.60 9.84
N ALA A 53 1.92 -5.38 9.59
CA ALA A 53 2.98 -6.17 10.19
C ALA A 53 3.06 -5.99 11.71
N GLN A 54 2.83 -4.77 12.21
CA GLN A 54 2.76 -4.50 13.65
C GLN A 54 1.55 -5.17 14.28
N GLU A 55 0.38 -5.10 13.64
CA GLU A 55 -0.83 -5.79 14.09
C GLU A 55 -0.59 -7.31 14.16
N LEU A 56 -0.03 -7.92 13.11
CA LEU A 56 0.33 -9.35 13.10
C LEU A 56 1.37 -9.70 14.18
N GLY A 57 2.36 -8.85 14.43
CA GLY A 57 3.36 -9.11 15.47
C GLY A 57 2.83 -8.95 16.89
N GLN A 58 1.77 -8.15 17.07
CA GLN A 58 1.07 -7.98 18.36
C GLN A 58 0.01 -9.04 18.58
N MET A 59 -0.45 -9.72 17.53
CA MET A 59 -1.24 -10.93 17.66
C MET A 59 -0.32 -12.00 18.27
N GLU A 60 -0.37 -12.16 19.59
CA GLU A 60 0.13 -13.38 20.21
C GLU A 60 -0.64 -14.54 19.58
N ILE A 61 0.03 -15.31 18.72
CA ILE A 61 -0.51 -16.57 18.24
C ILE A 61 -0.35 -17.56 19.39
N GLU A 62 -1.24 -17.46 20.39
CA GLU A 62 -1.36 -18.49 21.40
C GLU A 62 -1.77 -19.79 20.71
N ASN A 63 -0.97 -20.83 20.93
CA ASN A 63 -1.16 -22.19 20.40
C ASN A 63 -0.99 -22.33 18.88
N VAL A 64 0.19 -21.95 18.34
CA VAL A 64 0.65 -22.51 17.04
C VAL A 64 0.82 -24.02 17.23
N PRO A 65 0.02 -24.89 16.57
CA PRO A 65 0.23 -26.33 16.64
C PRO A 65 1.57 -26.66 15.99
N ASP A 66 2.22 -27.74 16.42
CA ASP A 66 3.39 -28.24 15.69
C ASP A 66 3.04 -28.59 14.23
N ALA A 67 4.06 -28.67 13.38
CA ALA A 67 3.88 -28.90 11.94
C ALA A 67 3.10 -30.19 11.63
N ALA A 68 3.25 -31.23 12.45
CA ALA A 68 2.55 -32.50 12.28
C ALA A 68 1.04 -32.38 12.62
N THR A 69 0.70 -31.55 13.59
CA THR A 69 -0.68 -31.30 13.99
C THR A 69 -1.40 -30.41 12.98
N LEU A 70 -0.73 -29.38 12.46
CA LEU A 70 -1.24 -28.56 11.36
C LEU A 70 -1.51 -29.39 10.09
N HIS A 71 -0.57 -30.27 9.72
CA HIS A 71 -0.73 -31.13 8.54
C HIS A 71 -1.96 -32.03 8.65
N ARG A 72 -2.16 -32.69 9.79
CA ARG A 72 -3.35 -33.52 10.04
C ARG A 72 -4.67 -32.73 10.03
N GLN A 73 -4.67 -31.51 10.58
CA GLN A 73 -5.86 -30.65 10.56
C GLN A 73 -6.23 -30.22 9.14
N LEU A 74 -5.24 -29.90 8.30
CA LEU A 74 -5.45 -29.54 6.90
C LEU A 74 -5.97 -30.71 6.08
N GLU A 75 -5.42 -31.91 6.27
CA GLU A 75 -5.92 -33.13 5.63
C GLU A 75 -7.37 -33.41 6.03
N ALA A 76 -7.71 -33.35 7.32
CA ALA A 76 -9.08 -33.59 7.79
C ALA A 76 -10.09 -32.54 7.30
N THR A 77 -9.66 -31.31 7.03
CA THR A 77 -10.53 -30.22 6.53
C THR A 77 -10.73 -30.29 5.00
N HIS A 78 -9.78 -30.89 4.29
CA HIS A 78 -9.78 -31.01 2.83
C HIS A 78 -10.01 -32.43 2.31
N GLU A 79 -10.29 -33.40 3.19
CA GLU A 79 -10.86 -34.67 2.78
C GLU A 79 -12.20 -34.36 2.06
N PRO A 80 -12.29 -34.63 0.74
CA PRO A 80 -13.55 -34.47 0.04
C PRO A 80 -14.52 -35.39 0.75
N THR A 81 -15.56 -34.81 1.35
CA THR A 81 -16.69 -35.54 1.93
C THR A 81 -17.10 -36.57 0.90
N SER A 82 -16.74 -37.82 1.15
CA SER A 82 -16.98 -38.92 0.24
C SER A 82 -18.50 -39.00 0.12
N LEU A 83 -18.99 -38.66 -1.07
CA LEU A 83 -20.39 -38.76 -1.45
C LEU A 83 -20.88 -40.18 -1.14
N HIS A 84 -21.72 -40.29 -0.11
CA HIS A 84 -22.60 -41.42 0.10
C HIS A 84 -23.79 -41.36 -0.85
#